data_AF-A0A074TN33-F1
#
_entry.id   AF-A0A074TN33-F1
#
_cell.length_a   1.000
_cell.length_b   1.000
_cell.length_c   1.000
_cell.angle_alpha   90.00
_cell.angle_beta   90.00
_cell.angle_gamma   90.00
#
_symmetry.space_group_name_H-M   'P 1'
#
loop_
_entity.id
_entity.type
_entity.pdbx_description
1 polymer ?
#
loop_
_entity_poly.entity_id
_entity_poly.type
_entity_poly.pdbx_seq_one_letter_code
_entity_poly.pdbx_strand_id
1 'polypeptide(L)'
;MIGIENTTFQDLMDLLRVERDAIRAGEFNALTELAAQKESLIEQVAALEPLDPQALEALRAIAAENQRLLEAALKGVRSAQRRLRAVINAANGFNAYDRSGQVKPIRKDDGSLEFRA
;
A
#
# COMPACT_ATOMS: atom_id res chain seq x y z
N MET A 1 -29.33 15.36 -25.89
CA MET A 1 -29.00 14.85 -24.54
C MET A 1 -27.80 13.90 -24.56
N ILE A 2 -26.86 14.04 -25.52
CA ILE A 2 -25.78 13.07 -25.80
C ILE A 2 -24.47 13.43 -25.05
N GLY A 3 -24.42 14.59 -24.39
CA GLY A 3 -23.18 15.09 -23.76
C GLY A 3 -22.88 14.50 -22.38
N ILE A 4 -23.90 14.21 -21.58
CA ILE A 4 -23.71 13.84 -20.16
C ILE A 4 -23.21 12.38 -20.05
N GLU A 5 -23.72 11.49 -20.91
CA GLU A 5 -23.36 10.07 -20.90
C GLU A 5 -21.87 9.83 -21.12
N ASN A 6 -21.28 10.59 -22.05
CA ASN A 6 -19.86 10.48 -22.39
C ASN A 6 -18.97 11.13 -21.32
N THR A 7 -19.45 12.18 -20.66
CA THR A 7 -18.72 12.85 -19.56
C THR A 7 -18.58 11.93 -18.35
N THR A 8 -19.66 11.31 -17.87
CA THR A 8 -19.58 10.41 -16.71
C THR A 8 -18.68 9.20 -16.97
N PHE A 9 -18.72 8.67 -18.20
CA PHE A 9 -17.83 7.56 -18.59
C PHE A 9 -16.36 7.99 -18.64
N GLN A 10 -16.09 9.17 -19.20
CA GLN A 10 -14.75 9.76 -19.24
C GLN A 10 -14.22 10.05 -17.82
N ASP A 11 -15.07 10.57 -16.93
CA ASP A 11 -14.73 10.84 -15.53
C ASP A 11 -14.31 9.55 -14.80
N LEU A 12 -15.00 8.43 -15.05
CA LEU A 12 -14.64 7.14 -14.49
C LEU A 12 -13.29 6.63 -15.02
N MET A 13 -13.02 6.80 -16.33
CA MET A 13 -11.72 6.45 -16.90
C MET A 13 -10.58 7.30 -16.31
N ASP A 14 -10.81 8.59 -16.13
CA ASP A 14 -9.83 9.50 -15.55
C ASP A 14 -9.59 9.20 -14.07
N LEU A 15 -10.64 8.85 -13.32
CA LEU A 15 -10.51 8.38 -11.95
C LEU A 15 -9.63 7.12 -11.85
N LEU A 16 -9.79 6.16 -12.77
CA LEU A 16 -8.92 4.98 -12.80
C LEU A 16 -7.46 5.33 -13.16
N ARG A 17 -7.22 6.38 -13.94
CA ARG A 17 -5.85 6.86 -14.19
C ARG A 17 -5.23 7.48 -12.94
N VAL A 18 -6.00 8.27 -12.19
CA VAL A 18 -5.58 8.83 -10.91
C VAL A 18 -5.29 7.72 -9.88
N GLU A 19 -6.14 6.70 -9.80
CA GLU A 19 -5.92 5.53 -8.95
C GLU A 19 -4.60 4.82 -9.27
N ARG A 20 -4.30 4.63 -10.56
CA ARG A 20 -3.03 4.03 -11.00
C ARG A 20 -1.82 4.83 -10.53
N ASP A 21 -1.89 6.16 -10.64
CA ASP A 21 -0.78 7.04 -10.28
C ASP A 21 -0.59 7.08 -8.76
N ALA A 22 -1.69 7.09 -7.99
CA ALA A 22 -1.66 6.98 -6.53
C ALA A 22 -1.06 5.63 -6.05
N ILE A 23 -1.43 4.51 -6.68
CA ILE A 23 -0.85 3.18 -6.38
C ILE A 23 0.66 3.20 -6.62
N ARG A 24 1.11 3.79 -7.72
CA ARG A 24 2.54 3.88 -8.08
C ARG A 24 3.31 4.82 -7.15
N ALA A 25 2.69 5.91 -6.71
CA ALA A 25 3.26 6.84 -5.74
C ALA A 25 3.27 6.29 -4.30
N GLY A 26 2.49 5.23 -4.04
CA GLY A 26 2.33 4.66 -2.70
C GLY A 26 1.41 5.49 -1.80
N GLU A 27 0.58 6.37 -2.39
CA GLU A 27 -0.37 7.24 -1.68
C GLU A 27 -1.65 6.47 -1.30
N PHE A 28 -1.50 5.42 -0.49
CA PHE A 28 -2.59 4.50 -0.18
C PHE A 28 -3.76 5.16 0.58
N ASN A 29 -3.50 6.28 1.28
CA ASN A 29 -4.56 7.04 1.96
C ASN A 29 -5.57 7.64 0.96
N ALA A 30 -5.10 8.09 -0.21
CA ALA A 30 -5.96 8.64 -1.26
C ALA A 30 -6.87 7.57 -1.88
N LEU A 31 -6.49 6.28 -1.81
CA LEU A 31 -7.28 5.18 -2.39
C LEU A 31 -8.64 5.02 -1.72
N THR A 32 -8.79 5.39 -0.44
CA THR A 32 -10.09 5.31 0.25
C THR A 32 -11.09 6.30 -0.33
N GLU A 33 -10.67 7.53 -0.60
CA GLU A 33 -11.51 8.55 -1.23
C GLU A 33 -11.82 8.20 -2.69
N LEU A 34 -10.82 7.69 -3.42
CA LEU A 34 -10.99 7.24 -4.80
C LEU A 34 -11.95 6.04 -4.91
N ALA A 35 -11.99 5.16 -3.91
CA ALA A 35 -12.94 4.04 -3.88
C ALA A 35 -14.40 4.52 -3.79
N ALA A 36 -14.68 5.49 -2.90
CA ALA A 36 -16.03 6.06 -2.76
C ALA A 36 -16.47 6.80 -4.04
N GLN A 37 -15.58 7.57 -4.66
CA GLN A 37 -15.87 8.25 -5.92
C GLN A 37 -16.13 7.25 -7.06
N LYS A 38 -15.38 6.15 -7.10
CA LYS A 38 -15.53 5.08 -8.08
C LYS A 38 -16.87 4.37 -7.96
N GLU A 39 -17.31 4.05 -6.75
CA GLU A 39 -18.64 3.47 -6.51
C GLU A 39 -19.76 4.40 -7.03
N SER A 40 -19.70 5.69 -6.71
CA SER A 40 -20.68 6.67 -7.17
C SER A 40 -20.71 6.82 -8.70
N LEU A 41 -19.54 6.83 -9.35
CA LEU A 41 -19.47 6.92 -10.82
C LEU A 41 -19.93 5.63 -11.50
N ILE A 42 -19.68 4.46 -10.91
CA ILE A 42 -20.18 3.18 -11.44
C ILE A 42 -21.71 3.14 -11.42
N GLU A 43 -22.34 3.60 -10.33
CA GLU A 43 -23.80 3.69 -10.25
C GLU A 43 -24.37 4.63 -11.31
N GLN A 44 -23.73 5.78 -11.51
CA GLN A 44 -24.13 6.73 -12.54
C GLN A 44 -23.95 6.16 -13.95
N VAL A 45 -22.83 5.47 -14.23
CA VAL A 45 -22.60 4.80 -15.52
C VAL A 45 -23.62 3.68 -15.77
N ALA A 46 -23.94 2.87 -14.77
CA ALA A 46 -24.92 1.80 -14.89
C ALA A 46 -26.34 2.32 -15.20
N ALA A 47 -26.65 3.56 -14.82
CA ALA A 47 -27.93 4.20 -15.10
C ALA A 47 -28.05 4.79 -16.52
N LEU A 48 -26.94 4.85 -17.27
CA LEU A 48 -26.91 5.39 -18.64
C LEU A 48 -27.13 4.25 -19.64
N GLU A 49 -28.36 4.05 -20.10
CA GLU A 49 -28.66 3.13 -21.21
C GLU A 49 -28.82 3.89 -22.54
N PRO A 50 -28.24 3.39 -23.66
CA PRO A 50 -27.42 2.17 -23.81
C PRO A 50 -25.91 2.43 -23.65
N LEU A 51 -25.22 1.50 -23.00
CA LEU A 51 -23.75 1.49 -22.90
C LEU A 51 -23.11 0.90 -24.15
N ASP A 52 -22.07 1.55 -24.67
CA ASP A 52 -21.23 1.02 -25.75
C ASP A 52 -20.38 -0.16 -25.25
N PRO A 53 -20.54 -1.38 -25.81
CA PRO A 53 -19.76 -2.55 -25.42
C PRO A 53 -18.24 -2.36 -25.55
N GLN A 54 -17.79 -1.59 -26.55
CA GLN A 54 -16.35 -1.36 -26.76
C GLN A 54 -15.77 -0.47 -25.65
N ALA A 55 -16.49 0.56 -25.25
CA ALA A 55 -16.14 1.40 -24.13
C ALA A 55 -16.07 0.59 -22.82
N LEU A 56 -17.09 -0.25 -22.55
CA LEU A 56 -17.12 -1.08 -21.34
C LEU A 56 -15.92 -2.04 -21.26
N GLU A 57 -15.50 -2.63 -22.38
CA GLU A 57 -14.33 -3.52 -22.39
C GLU A 57 -13.03 -2.74 -22.14
N ALA A 58 -12.89 -1.52 -22.66
CA ALA A 58 -11.76 -0.65 -22.37
C ALA A 58 -11.69 -0.31 -20.86
N LEU A 59 -12.83 -0.02 -20.24
CA LEU A 59 -12.93 0.24 -18.80
C LEU A 59 -12.49 -0.98 -17.98
N ARG A 60 -12.96 -2.17 -18.34
CA ARG A 60 -12.57 -3.43 -17.69
C ARG A 60 -11.07 -3.69 -17.79
N ALA A 61 -10.46 -3.41 -18.95
CA ALA A 61 -9.03 -3.56 -19.13
C ALA A 61 -8.21 -2.64 -18.21
N ILE A 62 -8.62 -1.37 -18.07
CA ILE A 62 -7.96 -0.41 -17.16
C ILE A 62 -8.11 -0.86 -15.70
N ALA A 63 -9.32 -1.25 -15.29
CA ALA A 63 -9.59 -1.72 -13.93
C ALA A 63 -8.76 -2.98 -13.58
N ALA A 64 -8.63 -3.92 -14.51
CA ALA A 64 -7.84 -5.14 -14.31
C ALA A 64 -6.33 -4.86 -14.18
N GLU A 65 -5.81 -3.86 -14.89
CA GLU A 65 -4.42 -3.40 -14.72
C GLU A 65 -4.22 -2.78 -13.33
N ASN A 66 -5.12 -1.91 -12.90
CA ASN A 66 -5.04 -1.28 -11.58
C ASN A 66 -5.09 -2.30 -10.45
N GLN A 67 -5.96 -3.32 -10.56
CA GLN A 67 -6.03 -4.40 -9.59
C GLN A 67 -4.69 -5.14 -9.46
N ARG A 68 -4.05 -5.47 -10.59
CA ARG A 68 -2.72 -6.12 -10.60
C ARG A 68 -1.65 -5.23 -9.96
N LEU A 69 -1.66 -3.93 -10.24
CA LEU A 69 -0.72 -2.97 -9.64
C LEU A 69 -0.93 -2.87 -8.12
N LEU A 70 -2.17 -2.80 -7.65
CA LEU A 70 -2.49 -2.73 -6.23
C LEU A 70 -2.02 -3.99 -5.49
N GLU A 71 -2.26 -5.18 -6.06
CA GLU A 71 -1.77 -6.44 -5.50
C GLU A 71 -0.24 -6.49 -5.41
N ALA A 72 0.45 -6.01 -6.45
CA ALA A 72 1.91 -5.91 -6.47
C ALA A 72 2.42 -4.95 -5.39
N ALA A 73 1.77 -3.79 -5.23
CA ALA A 73 2.09 -2.80 -4.20
C ALA A 73 1.92 -3.39 -2.78
N LEU A 74 0.80 -4.07 -2.53
CA LEU A 74 0.53 -4.79 -1.28
C LEU A 74 1.60 -5.85 -0.96
N LYS A 75 2.03 -6.62 -1.97
CA LYS A 75 3.14 -7.59 -1.81
C LYS A 75 4.46 -6.88 -1.46
N GLY A 76 4.73 -5.74 -2.09
CA GLY A 76 5.89 -4.89 -1.82
C GLY A 76 5.93 -4.37 -0.38
N VAL A 77 4.83 -3.75 0.08
CA VAL A 77 4.68 -3.23 1.45
C VAL A 77 4.89 -4.34 2.48
N ARG A 78 4.26 -5.51 2.30
CA ARG A 78 4.47 -6.67 3.18
C ARG A 78 5.92 -7.13 3.22
N SER A 79 6.63 -7.06 2.10
CA SER A 79 8.05 -7.40 2.03
C SER A 79 8.92 -6.41 2.79
N ALA A 80 8.67 -5.11 2.64
CA ALA A 80 9.35 -4.06 3.38
C ALA A 80 9.12 -4.20 4.89
N GLN A 81 7.87 -4.46 5.32
CA GLN A 81 7.55 -4.71 6.73
C GLN A 81 8.30 -5.93 7.30
N ARG A 82 8.38 -7.04 6.55
CA ARG A 82 9.18 -8.21 6.96
C ARG A 82 10.66 -7.86 7.12
N ARG A 83 11.22 -7.11 6.17
CA ARG A 83 12.63 -6.67 6.21
C ARG A 83 12.89 -5.77 7.42
N LEU A 84 11.99 -4.81 7.69
CA LEU A 84 12.11 -3.93 8.85
C LEU A 84 12.06 -4.71 10.17
N ARG A 85 11.12 -5.65 10.31
CA ARG A 85 11.06 -6.54 11.48
C ARG A 85 12.34 -7.35 11.65
N ALA A 86 12.91 -7.87 10.57
CA ALA A 86 14.17 -8.61 10.63
C ALA A 86 15.33 -7.73 11.13
N VAL A 87 15.41 -6.47 10.66
CA VAL A 87 16.43 -5.51 11.12
C VAL A 87 16.23 -5.16 12.60
N ILE A 88 15.00 -4.85 13.02
CA ILE A 88 14.69 -4.54 14.43
C ILE A 88 15.01 -5.74 15.33
N ASN A 89 14.63 -6.95 14.92
CA ASN A 89 14.92 -8.18 15.68
C ASN A 89 16.43 -8.47 15.75
N ALA A 90 17.20 -8.22 14.68
CA ALA A 90 18.65 -8.36 14.69
C ALA A 90 19.32 -7.33 15.61
N ALA A 91 18.82 -6.09 15.62
CA ALA A 91 19.31 -5.04 16.52
C ALA A 91 19.00 -5.36 18.00
N ASN A 92 17.82 -5.90 18.29
CA ASN A 92 17.43 -6.31 19.64
C ASN A 92 18.09 -7.63 20.09
N GLY A 93 18.39 -8.53 19.15
CA GLY A 93 19.11 -9.79 19.37
C GLY A 93 20.63 -9.64 19.47
N PHE A 94 21.16 -8.42 19.27
CA PHE A 94 22.56 -8.08 19.54
C PHE A 94 22.81 -7.68 21.01
N ASN A 95 21.85 -7.94 21.90
CA ASN A 95 22.11 -8.04 23.33
C ASN A 95 22.06 -9.52 23.74
N ALA A 96 23.25 -10.06 24.03
CA ALA A 96 23.54 -11.35 24.65
C ALA A 96 23.37 -12.62 23.78
N TYR A 97 24.43 -12.94 23.02
CA TYR A 97 25.16 -14.17 23.31
C TYR A 97 26.64 -13.82 23.48
N ASP A 98 27.04 -13.64 24.74
CA ASP A 98 28.41 -13.95 25.13
C ASP A 98 28.67 -15.43 24.75
N ARG A 99 29.89 -15.74 24.29
CA ARG A 99 30.35 -17.08 23.88
C ARG A 99 30.19 -18.18 24.96
N SER A 100 29.69 -17.86 26.15
CA SER A 100 29.46 -18.77 27.28
C SER A 100 27.99 -19.03 27.65
N GLY A 101 27.01 -18.47 26.93
CA GLY A 101 25.60 -18.91 27.02
C GLY A 101 24.86 -18.60 28.33
N GLN A 102 25.22 -17.52 29.05
CA GLN A 102 24.49 -17.09 30.25
C GLN A 102 23.94 -15.68 30.08
N VAL A 103 22.63 -15.52 30.24
CA VAL A 103 21.92 -14.23 30.17
C VAL A 103 22.04 -13.53 31.51
N LYS A 104 22.85 -12.46 31.59
CA LYS A 104 22.81 -11.54 32.73
C LYS A 104 22.32 -10.15 32.28
N PRO A 105 21.25 -9.61 32.89
CA PRO A 105 20.84 -8.23 32.65
C PRO A 105 21.87 -7.29 33.28
N ILE A 106 22.65 -6.60 32.44
CA ILE A 106 23.56 -5.55 32.90
C ILE A 106 22.69 -4.33 33.26
N ARG A 107 22.34 -4.21 34.53
CA ARG A 107 21.92 -2.92 35.10
C ARG A 107 23.17 -2.07 35.26
N LYS A 108 23.16 -0.84 34.72
CA LYS A 108 24.10 0.21 35.11
C LYS A 108 23.74 0.60 36.54
N ASP A 109 24.44 0.04 37.51
CA ASP A 109 24.45 0.54 38.88
C ASP A 109 25.90 0.85 39.25
N ASP A 110 26.05 1.97 39.96
CA ASP A 110 27.29 2.66 40.28
C ASP A 110 28.34 1.79 40.99
N GLY A 111 29.62 2.13 40.75
CA GLY A 111 30.64 2.00 41.79
C GLY A 111 31.82 1.08 41.49
N SER A 112 33.00 1.71 41.39
CA SER A 112 34.33 1.17 41.65
C SER A 112 34.96 0.24 40.61
N LEU A 113 35.73 0.85 39.70
CA LEU A 113 36.81 0.18 38.98
C LEU A 113 38.06 0.21 39.88
N GLU A 114 38.37 -0.89 40.58
CA GLU A 114 39.68 -1.09 41.19
C GLU A 114 40.69 -1.51 40.12
N PHE A 115 41.67 -0.64 39.85
CA PHE A 115 42.83 -0.97 39.02
C PHE A 115 43.84 -1.70 39.92
N ARG A 116 44.11 -2.98 39.65
CA ARG A 116 45.23 -3.70 40.29
C ARG A 116 46.46 -3.63 39.40
N ALA A 117 47.50 -2.98 39.93
CA ALA A 117 48.88 -3.09 39.50
C ALA A 117 49.54 -4.32 40.15
#